data_AF-A0A5C9BQX6-F1
#
_entry.id   AF-A0A5C9BQX6-F1
#
_cell.length_a   1.000
_cell.length_b   1.000
_cell.length_c   1.000
_cell.angle_alpha   90.00
_cell.angle_beta   90.00
_cell.angle_gamma   90.00
#
_symmetry.space_group_name_H-M   'P 1'
#
loop_
_entity.id
_entity.type
_entity.pdbx_description
1 polymer ?
#
loop_
_entity_poly.entity_id
_entity_poly.type
_entity_poly.pdbx_seq_one_letter_code
_entity_poly.pdbx_strand_id
1 'polypeptide(L)'
;MMTTSLDTFIKAELAGIGLTVSVPVVGGFQEMRISPQQAERYLALPHAVQAELLGFTEAEFAEYGNSCGTVFCESATSKGKACRNNVAGRTLLSPDEWKKCKAEGGYCSAHGGS
;
A
#
# COMPACT_ATOMS: atom_id res chain seq x y z
N MET A 1 10.18 -5.25 -27.01
CA MET A 1 9.92 -4.45 -25.79
C MET A 1 9.67 -3.02 -26.23
N MET A 2 8.49 -2.47 -25.95
CA MET A 2 8.20 -1.06 -26.23
C MET A 2 8.77 -0.22 -25.08
N THR A 3 9.95 0.35 -25.27
CA THR A 3 10.46 1.40 -24.38
C THR A 3 9.72 2.69 -24.72
N THR A 4 8.68 3.03 -23.96
CA THR A 4 8.06 4.35 -24.06
C THR A 4 9.05 5.35 -23.48
N SER A 5 9.57 6.27 -24.30
CA SER A 5 10.48 7.32 -23.85
C SER A 5 9.77 8.25 -22.88
N LEU A 6 10.44 8.64 -21.78
CA LEU A 6 10.03 9.71 -20.87
C LEU A 6 9.53 10.96 -21.62
N ASP A 7 10.14 11.28 -22.77
CA ASP A 7 9.73 12.39 -23.64
C ASP A 7 8.26 12.32 -24.05
N THR A 8 7.72 11.11 -24.27
CA THR A 8 6.31 10.92 -24.64
C THR A 8 5.39 11.33 -23.50
N PHE A 9 5.71 10.93 -22.27
CA PHE A 9 4.93 11.29 -21.10
C PHE A 9 5.01 12.79 -20.79
N ILE A 10 6.19 13.40 -20.96
CA ILE A 10 6.36 14.86 -20.81
C ILE A 10 5.53 15.60 -21.86
N LYS A 11 5.58 15.19 -23.14
CA LYS A 11 4.77 15.80 -24.20
C LYS A 11 3.28 15.68 -23.94
N ALA A 12 2.83 14.53 -23.42
CA ALA A 12 1.44 14.32 -23.05
C ALA A 12 1.01 15.31 -21.95
N GLU A 13 1.80 15.45 -20.89
CA GLU A 13 1.49 16.39 -19.81
C GLU A 13 1.48 17.86 -20.29
N LEU A 14 2.44 18.25 -21.13
CA LEU A 14 2.48 19.59 -21.74
C LEU A 14 1.28 19.86 -22.67
N ALA A 15 0.70 18.81 -23.25
CA ALA A 15 -0.53 18.90 -24.04
C ALA A 15 -1.81 18.89 -23.17
N GLY A 16 -1.68 18.89 -21.84
CA GLY A 16 -2.80 18.86 -20.90
C GLY A 16 -3.37 17.46 -20.64
N ILE A 17 -2.69 16.40 -21.06
CA ILE A 17 -3.10 15.02 -20.82
C ILE A 17 -2.62 14.59 -19.43
N GLY A 18 -3.56 14.19 -18.57
CA GLY A 18 -3.26 13.62 -17.27
C GLY A 18 -2.93 12.12 -17.38
N LEU A 19 -1.88 11.69 -16.67
CA LEU A 19 -1.56 10.27 -16.50
C LEU A 19 -2.09 9.79 -15.15
N THR A 20 -2.83 8.68 -15.17
CA THR A 20 -3.36 8.04 -13.97
C THR A 20 -3.04 6.54 -13.98
N VAL A 21 -2.93 5.96 -12.78
CA VAL A 21 -2.81 4.51 -12.58
C VAL A 21 -3.81 4.05 -11.55
N SER A 22 -4.31 2.82 -11.72
CA SER A 22 -5.16 2.15 -10.74
C SER A 22 -4.27 1.44 -9.72
N VAL A 23 -4.25 1.92 -8.49
CA VAL A 23 -3.50 1.33 -7.38
C VAL A 23 -4.41 0.39 -6.60
N PRO A 24 -4.05 -0.88 -6.39
CA PRO A 24 -4.89 -1.80 -5.63
C PRO A 24 -4.98 -1.36 -4.17
N VAL A 25 -6.20 -1.33 -3.66
CA VAL A 25 -6.51 -1.08 -2.24
C VAL A 25 -7.51 -2.12 -1.78
N VAL A 26 -7.79 -2.18 -0.48
CA VAL A 26 -8.84 -3.08 0.02
C VAL A 26 -10.16 -2.79 -0.68
N GLY A 27 -10.77 -3.84 -1.24
CA GLY A 27 -12.08 -3.75 -1.88
C GLY A 27 -12.07 -3.18 -3.30
N GLY A 28 -10.91 -2.92 -3.90
CA GLY A 28 -10.84 -2.49 -5.30
C GLY A 28 -9.57 -1.75 -5.68
N PHE A 29 -9.73 -0.60 -6.32
CA PHE A 29 -8.64 0.23 -6.81
C PHE A 29 -8.91 1.69 -6.53
N GLN A 30 -7.84 2.45 -6.29
CA GLN A 30 -7.85 3.89 -6.20
C GLN A 30 -7.10 4.45 -7.42
N GLU A 31 -7.74 5.36 -8.16
CA GLU A 31 -7.06 6.05 -9.26
C GLU A 31 -6.17 7.17 -8.72
N MET A 32 -4.89 7.12 -9.08
CA MET A 32 -3.88 8.06 -8.61
C MET A 32 -3.22 8.72 -9.81
N ARG A 33 -3.16 10.06 -9.80
CA ARG A 33 -2.40 10.82 -10.79
C ARG A 33 -0.91 10.60 -10.56
N ILE A 34 -0.16 10.44 -11.65
CA ILE A 34 1.29 10.26 -11.62
C ILE A 34 1.99 11.27 -12.52
N SER A 35 3.23 11.61 -12.15
CA SER A 35 4.12 12.39 -13.00
C SER A 35 4.68 11.57 -14.17
N PRO A 36 5.19 12.21 -15.23
CA PRO A 36 5.91 11.52 -16.32
C PRO A 36 7.05 10.62 -15.83
N GLN A 37 7.81 11.08 -14.84
CA GLN A 37 8.93 10.30 -14.26
C GLN A 37 8.42 9.07 -13.50
N GLN A 38 7.31 9.21 -12.76
CA GLN A 38 6.66 8.07 -12.11
C GLN A 38 6.07 7.10 -13.15
N ALA A 39 5.54 7.59 -14.28
CA ALA A 39 5.01 6.75 -15.36
C ALA A 39 6.11 5.88 -15.99
N GLU A 40 7.27 6.46 -16.27
CA GLU A 40 8.43 5.70 -16.76
C GLU A 40 8.88 4.65 -15.73
N ARG A 41 9.03 5.03 -14.46
CA ARG A 41 9.39 4.11 -13.37
C ARG A 41 8.36 3.00 -13.19
N TYR A 42 7.07 3.30 -13.34
CA TYR A 42 5.97 2.35 -13.14
C TYR A 42 6.05 1.19 -14.15
N LEU A 43 6.50 1.45 -15.38
CA LEU A 43 6.67 0.40 -16.40
C LEU A 43 7.73 -0.64 -16.03
N ALA A 44 8.72 -0.25 -15.21
CA ALA A 44 9.78 -1.14 -14.74
C ALA A 44 9.48 -1.74 -13.36
N LEU A 45 8.92 -0.94 -12.45
CA LEU A 45 8.75 -1.26 -11.03
C LEU A 45 7.36 -0.81 -10.53
N PRO A 46 6.27 -1.46 -11.00
CA PRO A 46 4.91 -1.02 -10.70
C PRO A 46 4.61 -1.01 -9.20
N HIS A 47 4.98 -2.07 -8.47
CA HIS A 47 4.72 -2.17 -7.03
C HIS A 47 5.45 -1.11 -6.20
N ALA A 48 6.69 -0.74 -6.58
CA ALA A 48 7.45 0.28 -5.87
C ALA A 48 6.80 1.67 -6.03
N VAL A 49 6.36 2.00 -7.24
CA VAL A 49 5.66 3.26 -7.50
C VAL A 49 4.28 3.27 -6.83
N GLN A 50 3.55 2.14 -6.84
CA GLN A 50 2.27 2.02 -6.13
C GLN A 50 2.42 2.22 -4.61
N ALA A 51 3.45 1.62 -4.00
CA ALA A 51 3.76 1.82 -2.59
C ALA A 51 4.04 3.30 -2.29
N GLU A 52 4.90 3.94 -3.10
CA GLU A 52 5.21 5.37 -3.00
C GLU A 52 3.94 6.25 -3.07
N LEU A 53 3.02 5.96 -4.00
CA LEU A 53 1.78 6.71 -4.17
C LEU A 53 0.84 6.63 -2.97
N LEU A 54 0.86 5.50 -2.25
CA LEU A 54 0.10 5.32 -1.00
C LEU A 54 0.90 5.72 0.25
N GLY A 55 2.09 6.29 0.07
CA GLY A 55 2.98 6.66 1.18
C GLY A 55 3.53 5.46 1.95
N PHE A 56 3.57 4.28 1.36
CA PHE A 56 4.13 3.05 1.94
C PHE A 56 5.58 2.80 1.52
N THR A 57 6.31 2.09 2.38
CA THR A 57 7.47 1.30 1.93
C THR A 57 6.98 0.07 1.14
N GLU A 58 7.84 -0.55 0.34
CA GLU A 58 7.48 -1.78 -0.39
C GLU A 58 7.03 -2.92 0.54
N ALA A 59 7.68 -3.05 1.70
CA ALA A 59 7.32 -4.05 2.71
C ALA A 59 5.95 -3.77 3.33
N GLU A 60 5.65 -2.51 3.66
CA GLU A 60 4.33 -2.11 4.16
C GLU A 60 3.23 -2.37 3.11
N PHE A 61 3.48 -2.03 1.85
CA PHE A 61 2.52 -2.26 0.77
C PHE A 61 2.24 -3.74 0.56
N ALA A 62 3.29 -4.57 0.59
CA ALA A 62 3.13 -6.03 0.54
C ALA A 62 2.37 -6.57 1.75
N GLU A 63 2.64 -6.09 2.97
CA GLU A 63 1.91 -6.49 4.17
C GLU A 63 0.42 -6.08 4.09
N TYR A 64 0.15 -4.85 3.68
CA TYR A 64 -1.19 -4.32 3.49
C TYR A 64 -1.99 -5.15 2.48
N GLY A 65 -1.40 -5.44 1.32
CA GLY A 65 -2.03 -6.27 0.29
C GLY A 65 -2.29 -7.71 0.75
N ASN A 66 -1.31 -8.35 1.38
CA ASN A 66 -1.43 -9.74 1.86
C ASN A 66 -2.40 -9.90 3.04
N SER A 67 -2.60 -8.83 3.82
CA SER A 67 -3.52 -8.82 4.95
C SER A 67 -4.93 -8.34 4.59
N CYS A 68 -5.16 -7.94 3.34
CA CYS A 68 -6.37 -7.23 2.92
C CYS A 68 -6.69 -6.07 3.89
N GLY A 69 -5.68 -5.26 4.21
CA GLY A 69 -5.79 -4.13 5.15
C GLY A 69 -6.18 -4.51 6.57
N THR A 70 -5.80 -5.71 7.02
CA THR A 70 -5.97 -6.15 8.40
C THR A 70 -4.70 -5.89 9.21
N VAL A 71 -4.84 -5.36 10.42
CA VAL A 71 -3.73 -5.23 11.38
C VAL A 71 -3.74 -6.42 12.34
N PHE A 72 -2.58 -7.04 12.48
CA PHE A 72 -2.39 -8.19 13.35
C PHE A 72 -1.73 -7.80 14.68
N CYS A 73 -2.02 -8.59 15.71
CA CYS A 73 -1.45 -8.49 17.05
C CYS A 73 0.07 -8.60 17.03
N GLU A 74 0.73 -7.69 17.72
CA GLU A 74 2.20 -7.59 17.76
C GLU A 74 2.84 -8.49 18.83
N SER A 75 2.06 -9.05 19.74
CA SER A 75 2.57 -9.98 20.76
C SER A 75 3.03 -11.30 20.16
N ALA A 76 3.94 -11.96 20.88
CA ALA A 76 4.28 -13.36 20.68
C ALA A 76 3.32 -14.26 21.48
N THR A 77 3.08 -15.46 20.96
CA THR A 77 2.46 -16.57 21.67
C THR A 77 3.38 -17.08 22.79
N SER A 78 2.84 -17.90 23.70
CA SER A 78 3.64 -18.59 24.73
C SER A 78 4.78 -19.47 24.19
N LYS A 79 4.75 -19.80 22.90
CA LYS A 79 5.80 -20.55 22.19
C LYS A 79 6.81 -19.65 21.45
N GLY A 80 6.76 -18.33 21.67
CA GLY A 80 7.68 -17.35 21.05
C GLY A 80 7.40 -17.03 19.58
N LYS A 81 6.32 -17.57 18.97
CA LYS A 81 5.92 -17.24 17.59
C LYS A 81 5.02 -16.00 17.58
N ALA A 82 5.07 -15.18 16.52
CA ALA A 82 4.14 -14.06 16.34
C ALA A 82 2.68 -14.52 16.43
N CYS A 83 1.83 -13.79 17.17
CA CYS A 83 0.44 -14.17 17.42
C CYS A 83 -0.40 -14.24 16.15
N ARG A 84 -0.27 -13.24 15.27
CA ARG A 84 -1.00 -13.11 14.01
C ARG A 84 -2.54 -13.14 14.12
N ASN A 85 -3.14 -13.08 15.31
CA ASN A 85 -4.57 -12.79 15.44
C ASN A 85 -4.83 -11.35 15.01
N ASN A 86 -5.98 -11.09 14.40
CA ASN A 86 -6.39 -9.73 14.06
C ASN A 86 -6.67 -8.92 15.34
N VAL A 87 -6.39 -7.62 15.27
CA VAL A 87 -6.85 -6.67 16.29
C VAL A 87 -8.31 -6.32 16.00
N ALA A 88 -9.15 -6.32 17.03
CA ALA A 88 -10.58 -6.06 16.89
C ALA A 88 -10.82 -4.68 16.24
N GLY A 89 -11.74 -4.61 15.26
CA GLY A 89 -12.06 -3.39 14.53
C GLY A 89 -10.99 -2.90 13.53
N ARG A 90 -9.84 -3.58 13.41
CA ARG A 90 -8.73 -3.16 12.53
C ARG A 90 -8.60 -4.05 11.29
N THR A 91 -9.72 -4.21 10.59
CA THR A 91 -9.86 -5.05 9.39
C THR A 91 -10.41 -4.23 8.23
N LEU A 92 -10.02 -4.58 7.00
CA LEU A 92 -10.50 -3.92 5.78
C LEU A 92 -10.23 -2.40 5.75
N LEU A 93 -9.11 -1.97 6.33
CA LEU A 93 -8.78 -0.55 6.47
C LEU A 93 -8.32 0.05 5.14
N SER A 94 -8.60 1.35 4.94
CA SER A 94 -7.91 2.12 3.90
C SER A 94 -6.39 2.21 4.19
N PRO A 95 -5.55 2.55 3.20
CA PRO A 95 -4.11 2.63 3.40
C PRO A 95 -3.69 3.53 4.56
N ASP A 96 -4.28 4.74 4.66
CA ASP A 96 -3.96 5.70 5.72
C ASP A 96 -4.39 5.21 7.11
N GLU A 97 -5.60 4.64 7.22
CA GLU A 97 -6.10 4.05 8.47
C GLU A 97 -5.24 2.88 8.91
N TRP A 98 -4.86 2.00 7.97
CA TRP A 98 -3.98 0.87 8.26
C TRP A 98 -2.63 1.33 8.79
N LYS A 99 -2.03 2.35 8.15
CA LYS A 99 -0.73 2.90 8.58
C LYS A 99 -0.83 3.53 9.96
N LYS A 100 -1.89 4.30 10.21
CA LYS A 100 -2.16 4.89 11.52
C LYS A 100 -2.31 3.80 12.59
N CYS A 101 -3.11 2.78 12.33
CA CYS A 101 -3.29 1.65 13.24
C CYS A 101 -1.98 0.89 13.48
N LYS A 102 -1.14 0.71 12.46
CA LYS A 102 0.19 0.08 12.62
C LYS A 102 1.13 0.93 13.47
N ALA A 103 1.11 2.26 13.32
CA ALA A 103 1.90 3.17 14.13
C ALA A 103 1.46 3.21 15.60
N GLU A 104 0.16 3.04 15.87
CA GLU A 104 -0.38 2.90 17.23
C GLU A 104 -0.05 1.54 17.86
N GLY A 105 0.36 0.55 17.06
CA GLY A 105 0.53 -0.84 17.47
C GLY A 105 -0.79 -1.47 17.91
N GLY A 106 -0.73 -2.59 18.62
CA GLY A 106 -1.90 -3.15 19.28
C GLY A 106 -1.90 -4.65 19.48
N TYR A 107 -2.88 -5.09 20.25
CA TYR A 107 -2.99 -6.47 20.70
C TYR A 107 -4.37 -7.03 20.38
N CYS A 108 -4.45 -8.34 20.15
CA CYS A 108 -5.74 -9.03 20.09
C CYS A 108 -6.31 -9.21 21.50
N SER A 109 -7.57 -9.63 21.61
CA SER A 109 -8.25 -9.88 22.89
C SER A 109 -7.49 -10.85 23.81
N ALA A 110 -6.80 -11.84 23.23
CA ALA A 110 -5.98 -12.79 23.99
C ALA A 110 -4.69 -12.18 24.57
N HIS A 111 -4.25 -11.03 24.05
CA HIS A 111 -3.03 -10.33 24.49
C HIS A 111 -3.34 -8.94 25.06
N GLY A 112 -4.54 -8.73 25.61
CA GLY A 112 -4.89 -7.49 26.31
C GLY A 112 -5.48 -6.40 25.41
N GLY A 113 -5.82 -6.71 24.16
CA GLY A 113 -6.67 -5.87 23.33
C GLY A 113 -8.09 -5.80 23.89
N SER A 114 -8.72 -4.62 23.77
CA SER A 114 -10.13 -4.41 24.14
C SER A 114 -11.07 -4.82 23.01
#